data_AF-A0A5K1GT80-F1
#
_entry.id   AF-A0A5K1GT80-F1
#
_cell.length_a   1.000
_cell.length_b   1.000
_cell.length_c   1.000
_cell.angle_alpha   90.00
_cell.angle_beta   90.00
_cell.angle_gamma   90.00
#
_symmetry.space_group_name_H-M   'P 1'
#
loop_
_entity.id
_entity.type
_entity.pdbx_description
1 polymer ?
#
loop_
_entity_poly.entity_id
_entity_poly.type
_entity_poly.pdbx_seq_one_letter_code
_entity_poly.pdbx_strand_id
1 'polypeptide(L)'
;MGIGQNFKGSITKISSSPPVTTSTSLTHTVNGSHHFKINGYSLSKGMGVGKYIASDTFMVGGYSWAIYFYPDGKSPEDNSAYVSLFIALASEGTDVRALFELTLLDQSGKDKHKVHSHFGRTLESGPYTLKYRGS
;
A
#
# COMPACT_ATOMS: atom_id res chain seq x y z
N MET A 1 77.19 -41.78 24.83
CA MET A 1 76.08 -42.31 24.01
C MET A 1 74.81 -42.15 24.86
N GLY A 2 73.90 -41.26 24.47
CA GLY A 2 72.76 -40.86 25.31
C GLY A 2 71.99 -39.70 24.70
N ILE A 3 71.18 -40.07 23.70
CA ILE A 3 70.09 -39.38 23.00
C ILE A 3 69.53 -38.07 23.59
N GLY A 4 69.63 -36.99 22.81
CA GLY A 4 68.80 -35.79 22.96
C GLY A 4 67.44 -36.00 22.28
N GLN A 5 66.36 -35.54 22.93
CA GLN A 5 65.03 -35.51 22.33
C GLN A 5 64.67 -34.07 22.00
N ASN A 6 64.72 -33.74 20.71
CA ASN A 6 64.23 -32.47 20.18
C ASN A 6 62.72 -32.58 19.94
N PHE A 7 61.92 -31.95 20.80
CA PHE A 7 60.50 -31.75 20.52
C PHE A 7 60.34 -30.56 19.56
N LYS A 8 60.08 -30.83 18.28
CA LYS A 8 59.54 -29.83 17.36
C LYS A 8 58.06 -29.61 17.70
N GLY A 9 57.77 -28.56 18.45
CA GLY A 9 56.40 -28.05 18.57
C GLY A 9 55.94 -27.50 17.23
N SER A 10 54.96 -28.15 16.60
CA SER A 10 54.22 -27.57 15.49
C SER A 10 53.24 -26.56 16.07
N ILE A 11 53.51 -25.27 15.92
CA ILE A 11 52.53 -24.22 16.21
C ILE A 11 51.50 -24.28 15.09
N THR A 12 50.43 -25.05 15.30
CA THR A 12 49.26 -24.97 14.43
C THR A 12 48.60 -23.63 14.73
N LYS A 13 48.76 -22.68 13.81
CA LYS A 13 48.07 -21.39 13.84
C LYS A 13 46.57 -21.68 13.71
N ILE A 14 45.85 -21.78 14.83
CA ILE A 14 44.39 -21.81 14.83
C ILE A 14 43.96 -20.42 14.37
N SER A 15 43.69 -20.26 13.07
CA SER A 15 43.03 -19.07 12.57
C SER A 15 41.59 -19.10 13.04
N SER A 16 41.29 -18.46 14.17
CA SER A 16 39.91 -18.21 14.58
C SER A 16 39.31 -17.20 13.60
N SER A 17 38.51 -17.68 12.66
CA SER A 17 37.66 -16.83 11.83
C SER A 17 36.78 -15.97 12.74
N PRO A 18 36.61 -14.66 12.47
CA PRO A 18 35.72 -13.83 13.27
C PRO A 18 34.29 -14.41 13.24
N PRO A 19 33.52 -14.30 14.33
CA PRO A 19 32.14 -14.77 14.36
C PRO A 19 31.32 -14.02 13.31
N VAL A 20 30.76 -14.76 12.35
CA VAL A 20 29.85 -14.22 11.34
C VAL A 20 28.45 -14.17 11.94
N THR A 21 27.79 -13.02 11.87
CA THR A 21 26.37 -12.88 12.23
C THR A 21 25.55 -12.57 10.99
N THR A 22 24.28 -12.96 11.02
CA THR A 22 23.33 -12.72 9.93
C THR A 22 21.99 -12.32 10.53
N SER A 23 21.32 -11.37 9.90
CA SER A 23 19.97 -10.94 10.25
C SER A 23 19.10 -10.86 9.00
N THR A 24 17.79 -11.06 9.16
CA THR A 24 16.81 -10.93 8.08
C THR A 24 15.73 -9.93 8.50
N SER A 25 15.34 -9.05 7.59
CA SER A 25 14.16 -8.19 7.74
C SER A 25 13.01 -8.77 6.91
N LEU A 26 11.84 -8.96 7.54
CA LEU A 26 10.62 -9.44 6.89
C LEU A 26 9.55 -8.36 6.98
N THR A 27 8.97 -7.98 5.84
CA THR A 27 7.81 -7.08 5.80
C THR A 27 6.57 -7.89 5.40
N HIS A 28 5.51 -7.81 6.20
CA HIS A 28 4.24 -8.46 5.91
C HIS A 28 3.27 -7.45 5.28
N THR A 29 2.59 -7.86 4.21
CA THR A 29 1.46 -7.11 3.66
C THR A 29 0.18 -7.63 4.28
N VAL A 30 -0.64 -6.73 4.83
CA VAL A 30 -1.99 -7.05 5.31
C VAL A 30 -2.98 -6.71 4.20
N ASN A 31 -3.75 -7.71 3.77
CA ASN A 31 -4.77 -7.53 2.74
C ASN A 31 -6.14 -7.26 3.38
N GLY A 32 -6.93 -6.41 2.74
CA GLY A 32 -8.32 -6.15 3.10
C GLY A 32 -9.11 -5.71 1.88
N SER A 33 -10.43 -5.81 1.97
CA SER A 33 -11.35 -5.35 0.92
C SER A 33 -12.55 -4.66 1.54
N HIS A 34 -13.15 -3.73 0.79
CA HIS A 34 -14.35 -3.01 1.21
C HIS A 34 -15.28 -2.85 0.02
N HIS A 35 -16.57 -3.18 0.22
CA HIS A 35 -17.60 -3.04 -0.80
C HIS A 35 -18.41 -1.78 -0.54
N PHE A 36 -18.21 -0.75 -1.36
CA PHE A 36 -18.96 0.49 -1.27
C PHE A 36 -20.11 0.50 -2.29
N LYS A 37 -21.34 0.39 -1.80
CA LYS A 37 -22.56 0.40 -2.63
C LYS A 37 -23.24 1.77 -2.58
N ILE A 38 -23.37 2.41 -3.73
CA ILE A 38 -24.10 3.67 -3.89
C ILE A 38 -25.51 3.36 -4.39
N ASN A 39 -26.51 3.53 -3.53
CA ASN A 39 -27.90 3.44 -3.93
C ASN A 39 -28.36 4.79 -4.50
N GLY A 40 -29.14 4.77 -5.59
CA GLY A 40 -29.66 6.00 -6.20
C GLY A 40 -28.60 6.82 -6.93
N TYR A 41 -27.62 6.18 -7.58
CA TYR A 41 -26.54 6.86 -8.34
C TYR A 41 -27.04 8.00 -9.24
N SER A 42 -28.17 7.81 -9.94
CA SER A 42 -28.74 8.85 -10.81
C SER A 42 -29.06 10.15 -10.07
N LEU A 43 -29.45 10.08 -8.80
CA LEU A 43 -29.74 11.23 -7.95
C LEU A 43 -28.47 11.87 -7.36
N SER A 44 -27.34 11.17 -7.39
CA SER A 44 -26.05 11.72 -6.93
C SER A 44 -25.40 12.66 -7.94
N LYS A 45 -25.80 12.58 -9.22
CA LYS A 45 -25.32 13.49 -10.27
C LYS A 45 -25.95 14.86 -10.10
N GLY A 46 -25.15 15.91 -10.30
CA GLY A 46 -25.59 17.30 -10.08
C GLY A 46 -25.40 17.80 -8.63
N MET A 47 -24.75 17.01 -7.76
CA MET A 47 -24.30 17.47 -6.45
C MET A 47 -23.29 18.63 -6.55
N GLY A 48 -22.61 18.75 -7.69
CA GLY A 48 -21.61 19.78 -7.97
C GLY A 48 -20.19 19.26 -7.84
N VAL A 49 -19.29 19.87 -8.63
CA VAL A 49 -17.87 19.52 -8.66
C VAL A 49 -17.24 19.60 -7.28
N GLY A 50 -16.41 18.61 -6.94
CA GLY A 50 -15.73 18.55 -5.65
C GLY A 50 -16.60 18.13 -4.47
N LYS A 51 -17.91 17.90 -4.67
CA LYS A 51 -18.77 17.25 -3.66
C LYS A 51 -18.64 15.73 -3.77
N TYR A 52 -18.63 15.05 -2.63
CA TYR A 52 -18.44 13.61 -2.58
C TYR A 52 -19.44 12.89 -1.67
N ILE A 53 -19.59 11.59 -1.92
CA ILE A 53 -20.20 10.62 -1.03
C ILE A 53 -19.06 9.77 -0.46
N ALA A 54 -18.98 9.68 0.87
CA ALA A 54 -18.01 8.83 1.55
C ALA A 54 -18.59 7.44 1.80
N SER A 55 -17.74 6.42 1.74
CA SER A 55 -18.04 5.11 2.31
C SER A 55 -18.00 5.16 3.83
N ASP A 56 -18.49 4.09 4.46
CA ASP A 56 -18.11 3.80 5.83
C ASP A 56 -16.60 3.60 5.93
N THR A 57 -16.06 3.84 7.12
CA THR A 57 -14.65 3.58 7.41
C THR A 57 -14.42 2.08 7.56
N PHE A 58 -13.31 1.57 7.04
CA PHE A 58 -12.89 0.18 7.17
C PHE A 58 -11.43 0.06 7.59
N MET A 59 -11.10 -0.98 8.36
CA MET A 59 -9.76 -1.18 8.91
C MET A 59 -8.94 -2.18 8.09
N VAL A 60 -7.73 -1.78 7.70
CA VAL A 60 -6.73 -2.65 7.05
C VAL A 60 -5.34 -2.28 7.54
N GLY A 61 -4.55 -3.27 7.95
CA GLY A 61 -3.16 -3.05 8.39
C GLY A 61 -3.03 -2.16 9.63
N GLY A 62 -4.06 -2.08 10.48
CA GLY A 62 -4.09 -1.21 11.65
C GLY A 62 -4.48 0.25 11.38
N TYR A 63 -4.81 0.59 10.13
CA TYR A 63 -5.25 1.92 9.74
C TYR A 63 -6.71 1.93 9.33
N SER A 64 -7.37 3.06 9.58
CA SER A 64 -8.71 3.33 9.10
C SER A 64 -8.67 3.97 7.73
N TRP A 65 -9.48 3.46 6.81
CA TRP A 65 -9.55 3.89 5.42
C TRP A 65 -10.99 4.24 5.06
N ALA A 66 -11.18 5.13 4.09
CA ALA A 66 -12.47 5.44 3.50
C ALA A 66 -12.32 5.62 1.97
N ILE A 67 -13.43 5.46 1.25
CA ILE A 67 -13.51 5.72 -0.18
C ILE A 67 -14.34 6.98 -0.41
N TYR A 68 -13.82 7.94 -1.17
CA TYR A 68 -14.52 9.14 -1.57
C TYR A 68 -14.90 9.08 -3.05
N PHE A 69 -16.21 9.11 -3.32
CA PHE A 69 -16.77 9.12 -4.65
C PHE A 69 -17.30 10.50 -5.03
N TYR A 70 -16.79 11.06 -6.13
CA TYR A 70 -17.16 12.37 -6.66
C TYR A 70 -17.99 12.17 -7.94
N PRO A 71 -19.33 12.28 -7.87
CA PRO A 71 -20.20 12.02 -9.03
C PRO A 71 -19.96 13.01 -10.18
N ASP A 72 -19.57 14.26 -9.89
CA ASP A 72 -19.38 15.31 -10.90
C ASP A 72 -17.90 15.69 -11.09
N GLY A 73 -16.99 14.81 -10.67
CA GLY A 73 -15.54 15.03 -10.73
C GLY A 73 -14.99 15.72 -9.48
N LYS A 74 -13.68 15.56 -9.25
CA LYS A 74 -12.99 16.13 -8.07
C LYS A 74 -12.65 17.60 -8.25
N SER A 75 -12.35 18.01 -9.48
CA SER A 75 -11.78 19.32 -9.78
C SER A 75 -12.52 20.00 -10.93
N PRO A 76 -12.75 21.33 -10.90
CA PRO A 76 -13.43 22.05 -11.98
C PRO A 76 -12.76 21.89 -13.34
N GLU A 77 -11.44 21.69 -13.36
CA GLU A 77 -10.61 21.47 -14.54
C GLU A 77 -11.01 20.20 -15.30
N ASP A 78 -11.65 19.26 -14.63
CA ASP A 78 -12.14 18.00 -15.19
C ASP A 78 -13.42 18.21 -16.04
N ASN A 79 -14.01 19.40 -16.00
CA ASN A 79 -15.26 19.79 -16.69
C ASN A 79 -16.42 18.79 -16.48
N SER A 80 -16.45 18.10 -15.33
CA SER A 80 -17.40 17.02 -15.02
C SER A 80 -17.47 15.90 -16.08
N ALA A 81 -16.41 15.71 -16.87
CA ALA A 81 -16.36 14.72 -17.95
C ALA A 81 -16.32 13.28 -17.42
N TYR A 82 -15.92 13.10 -16.16
CA TYR A 82 -15.81 11.81 -15.48
C TYR A 82 -16.23 11.88 -14.02
N VAL A 83 -16.56 10.72 -13.46
CA VAL A 83 -16.63 10.52 -12.02
C VAL A 83 -15.21 10.29 -11.48
N SER A 84 -14.95 10.69 -10.23
CA SER A 84 -13.67 10.42 -9.57
C SER A 84 -13.85 9.57 -8.33
N LEU A 85 -12.86 8.71 -8.05
CA LEU A 85 -12.86 7.81 -6.89
C LEU A 85 -11.48 7.86 -6.24
N PHE A 86 -11.44 8.01 -4.92
CA PHE A 86 -10.20 8.07 -4.14
C PHE A 86 -10.29 7.16 -2.92
N ILE A 87 -9.18 6.51 -2.59
CA ILE A 87 -8.97 5.93 -1.26
C ILE A 87 -8.28 6.96 -0.37
N ALA A 88 -8.80 7.14 0.84
CA ALA A 88 -8.30 8.10 1.81
C ALA A 88 -7.91 7.37 3.10
N LEU A 89 -6.80 7.80 3.69
CA LEU A 89 -6.45 7.44 5.05
C LEU A 89 -7.33 8.28 6.00
N ALA A 90 -8.15 7.60 6.80
CA ALA A 90 -9.10 8.21 7.73
C ALA A 90 -8.59 8.28 9.18
N SER A 91 -7.60 7.44 9.53
CA SER A 91 -6.88 7.54 10.80
C SER A 91 -5.66 8.44 10.69
N GLU A 92 -5.18 8.93 11.83
CA GLU A 92 -3.86 9.56 11.91
C GLU A 92 -2.76 8.59 11.47
N GLY A 93 -1.81 9.10 10.69
CA GLY A 93 -0.67 8.32 10.22
C GLY A 93 0.18 9.11 9.25
N THR A 94 1.48 9.14 9.50
CA THR A 94 2.48 9.65 8.55
C THR A 94 3.21 8.47 7.93
N ASP A 95 3.47 8.53 6.63
CA ASP A 95 4.21 7.48 5.91
C ASP A 95 3.53 6.10 5.86
N VAL A 96 2.20 6.10 5.78
CA VAL A 96 1.44 4.89 5.53
C VAL A 96 1.60 4.46 4.07
N ARG A 97 2.04 3.22 3.87
CA ARG A 97 2.21 2.59 2.56
C ARG A 97 1.04 1.68 2.26
N ALA A 98 0.38 1.86 1.13
CA ALA A 98 -0.69 0.99 0.67
C ALA A 98 -0.58 0.73 -0.83
N LEU A 99 -0.83 -0.52 -1.21
CA LEU A 99 -1.16 -0.90 -2.58
C LEU A 99 -2.66 -1.12 -2.64
N PHE A 100 -3.31 -0.66 -3.70
CA PHE A 100 -4.74 -0.80 -3.83
C PHE A 100 -5.17 -1.02 -5.28
N GLU A 101 -6.31 -1.68 -5.39
CA GLU A 101 -7.09 -1.85 -6.60
C GLU A 101 -8.49 -1.33 -6.33
N LEU A 102 -8.99 -0.50 -7.24
CA LEU A 102 -10.37 -0.02 -7.23
C LEU A 102 -11.10 -0.66 -8.41
N THR A 103 -12.17 -1.39 -8.10
CA THR A 103 -12.97 -2.11 -9.09
C THR A 103 -14.39 -1.56 -9.09
N LEU A 104 -14.78 -0.95 -10.21
CA LEU A 104 -16.17 -0.60 -10.47
C LEU A 104 -16.88 -1.81 -11.08
N LEU A 105 -17.86 -2.34 -10.36
CA LEU A 105 -18.53 -3.57 -10.74
C LEU A 105 -19.54 -3.34 -11.87
N ASP A 106 -19.40 -4.07 -12.97
CA ASP A 106 -20.45 -4.20 -13.98
C ASP A 106 -21.65 -4.97 -13.42
N GLN A 107 -22.83 -4.35 -13.50
CA GLN A 107 -24.09 -4.93 -13.04
C GLN A 107 -24.93 -5.48 -14.20
N SER A 108 -24.44 -5.41 -15.45
CA SER A 108 -25.14 -5.91 -16.63
C SER A 108 -25.07 -7.43 -16.81
N GLY A 109 -24.34 -8.13 -15.94
CA GLY A 109 -24.13 -9.58 -16.02
C GLY A 109 -23.13 -10.00 -17.11
N LYS A 110 -22.34 -9.06 -17.65
CA LYS A 110 -21.32 -9.32 -18.67
C LYS A 110 -19.91 -9.35 -18.08
N ASP A 111 -19.79 -9.23 -16.77
CA ASP A 111 -18.54 -9.23 -15.99
C ASP A 111 -17.48 -8.24 -16.51
N LYS A 112 -17.91 -7.11 -17.10
CA LYS A 112 -17.02 -6.08 -17.65
C LYS A 112 -16.63 -5.05 -16.59
N HIS A 113 -16.08 -5.50 -15.48
CA HIS A 113 -15.65 -4.60 -14.41
C HIS A 113 -14.58 -3.62 -14.91
N LYS A 114 -14.67 -2.36 -14.46
CA LYS A 114 -13.62 -1.38 -14.72
C LYS A 114 -12.66 -1.41 -13.54
N VAL A 115 -11.46 -1.95 -13.77
CA VAL A 115 -10.42 -2.10 -12.75
C VAL A 115 -9.38 -1.00 -12.93
N HIS A 116 -9.05 -0.32 -11.83
CA HIS A 116 -7.94 0.62 -11.76
C HIS A 116 -7.00 0.19 -10.64
N SER A 117 -5.77 -0.17 -11.00
CA SER A 117 -4.81 -0.78 -10.10
C SER A 117 -3.54 0.06 -9.99
N HIS A 118 -3.04 0.23 -8.77
CA HIS A 118 -1.75 0.86 -8.51
C HIS A 118 -0.62 -0.16 -8.27
N PHE A 119 -0.87 -1.45 -8.49
CA PHE A 119 0.12 -2.52 -8.33
C PHE A 119 1.21 -2.51 -9.43
N GLY A 120 1.00 -1.80 -10.55
CA GLY A 120 1.89 -1.83 -11.72
C GLY A 120 2.89 -0.66 -11.85
N ARG A 121 2.89 0.32 -10.94
CA ARG A 121 3.88 1.41 -11.01
C ARG A 121 5.16 0.98 -10.30
N THR A 122 6.28 0.98 -11.01
CA THR A 122 7.61 0.77 -10.42
C THR A 122 7.80 1.72 -9.25
N LEU A 123 8.21 1.19 -8.09
CA LEU A 123 8.55 1.93 -6.86
C LEU A 123 9.75 2.89 -7.01
N GLU A 124 10.09 3.34 -8.22
CA GLU A 124 11.22 4.26 -8.48
C GLU A 124 10.96 5.65 -7.91
N SER A 125 9.70 6.11 -7.94
CA SER A 125 9.22 7.01 -6.89
C SER A 125 8.75 6.12 -5.75
N GLY A 126 9.41 6.20 -4.59
CA GLY A 126 9.00 5.46 -3.40
C GLY A 126 7.49 5.54 -3.12
N PRO A 127 6.95 4.60 -2.32
CA PRO A 127 5.52 4.40 -2.16
C PRO A 127 4.81 5.72 -1.83
N TYR A 128 3.64 5.97 -2.44
CA TYR A 128 2.88 7.19 -2.20
C TYR A 128 2.58 7.32 -0.70
N THR A 129 3.34 8.16 -0.01
CA THR A 129 3.02 8.62 1.33
C THR A 129 1.77 9.46 1.21
N LEU A 130 0.63 8.92 1.65
CA LEU A 130 -0.59 9.71 1.82
C LEU A 130 -0.33 10.75 2.91
N LYS A 131 0.03 11.97 2.50
CA LYS A 131 0.11 13.11 3.40
C LYS A 131 -1.24 13.79 3.42
N TYR A 132 -2.01 13.56 4.48
CA TYR A 132 -3.12 14.46 4.78
C TYR A 132 -2.58 15.63 5.62
N ARG A 133 -2.57 16.83 5.04
CA ARG A 133 -2.66 18.06 5.81
C ARG A 133 -3.96 18.71 5.39
N GLY A 134 -4.94 18.67 6.29
CA GLY A 134 -6.18 19.41 6.10
C GLY A 134 -5.88 20.90 5.95
N SER A 135 -6.57 21.51 4.98
CA SER A 135 -6.82 22.95 4.90
C SER A 135 -8.15 23.14 4.21
#